data_AF-A0A377YTD8-F1
#
_entry.id   AF-A0A377YTD8-F1
#
_cell.length_a   1.000
_cell.length_b   1.000
_cell.length_c   1.000
_cell.angle_alpha   90.00
_cell.angle_beta   90.00
_cell.angle_gamma   90.00
#
_symmetry.space_group_name_H-M   'P 1'
#
loop_
_entity.id
_entity.type
_entity.pdbx_description
1 polymer ?
#
loop_
_entity_poly.entity_id
_entity_poly.type
_entity_poly.pdbx_seq_one_letter_code
_entity_poly.pdbx_strand_id
1 'polypeptide(L)' 'MITIPNQSSVAKAWQEFDEDGRMKPSPYYDRIVDVMEELMKFTLLTREYAAYLVDRYSERKESAEALSRRVNQSKI' A
#
# COMPACT_ATOMS: atom_id res chain seq x y z
N MET A 1 0.80 -4.35 0.46
CA MET A 1 0.89 -2.97 -0.07
C MET A 1 -0.02 -2.88 -1.27
N ILE A 2 -0.85 -1.84 -1.34
CA ILE A 2 -1.65 -1.53 -2.53
C ILE A 2 -1.04 -0.25 -3.12
N THR A 3 -0.40 -0.38 -4.27
CA THR A 3 0.19 0.76 -4.98
C THR A 3 -0.94 1.46 -5.74
N ILE A 4 -1.15 2.74 -5.43
CA ILE A 4 -2.13 3.56 -6.14
C ILE A 4 -1.64 3.87 -7.57
N PRO A 5 -2.54 4.04 -8.56
CA PRO A 5 -2.14 4.28 -9.94
C PRO A 5 -1.47 5.64 -10.18
N ASN A 6 -1.86 6.68 -9.44
CA ASN A 6 -1.27 8.01 -9.61
C ASN A 6 0.13 8.09 -8.99
N GLN A 7 1.03 8.82 -9.65
CA GLN A 7 2.41 9.02 -9.22
C GLN A 7 2.92 10.41 -9.60
N SER A 8 3.92 10.89 -8.87
CA SER A 8 4.60 12.16 -9.16
C SER A 8 6.04 11.92 -9.61
N SER A 9 6.44 12.64 -10.66
CA SER A 9 7.82 12.70 -11.15
C SER A 9 8.16 14.16 -11.44
N VAL A 10 9.04 14.74 -10.62
CA VAL A 10 9.41 16.16 -10.67
C VAL A 10 10.72 16.29 -11.45
N ALA A 11 10.65 16.85 -12.66
CA ALA A 11 11.84 17.06 -13.48
C ALA A 11 12.65 18.24 -12.94
N LYS A 12 13.99 18.15 -13.03
CA LYS A 12 14.91 19.21 -12.57
C LYS A 12 14.54 19.75 -11.18
N ALA A 13 14.34 18.86 -10.22
CA ALA A 13 13.80 19.20 -8.91
C ALA A 13 14.46 20.42 -8.24
N TRP A 14 15.77 20.64 -8.42
CA TRP A 14 16.47 21.83 -7.90
C TRP A 14 15.91 23.19 -8.35
N GLN A 15 15.09 23.24 -9.41
CA GLN A 15 14.42 24.46 -9.88
C GLN A 15 13.04 24.66 -9.23
N GLU A 16 12.43 23.58 -8.75
CA GLU A 16 11.04 23.55 -8.24
C GLU A 16 10.92 23.90 -6.76
N PHE A 17 12.05 24.10 -6.06
CA PHE A 17 12.08 24.53 -4.66
C PHE A 17 12.62 25.95 -4.52
N ASP A 18 12.13 26.69 -3.53
CA ASP A 18 12.67 28.00 -3.13
C ASP A 18 13.79 27.86 -2.09
N GLU A 19 14.31 29.00 -1.63
CA GLU A 19 15.43 29.06 -0.67
C GLU A 19 15.06 28.51 0.72
N ASP A 20 13.77 28.53 1.07
CA ASP A 20 13.23 27.95 2.31
C ASP A 20 12.96 26.44 2.19
N GLY A 21 13.25 25.85 1.03
CA GLY A 21 12.99 24.44 0.73
C GLY A 21 11.51 24.10 0.57
N ARG A 22 10.66 25.10 0.28
CA ARG A 22 9.27 24.88 -0.10
C ARG A 22 9.17 24.67 -1.60
N MET A 23 8.27 23.79 -2.00
CA MET A 23 8.00 23.58 -3.41
C MET A 23 7.19 24.76 -3.94
N LYS A 24 7.62 25.31 -5.06
CA LYS A 24 6.95 26.44 -5.73
C LYS A 24 5.60 25.98 -6.28
N PRO A 25 4.60 26.88 -6.41
CA PRO A 25 3.38 26.59 -7.15
C PRO A 25 3.71 26.22 -8.60
N SER A 26 3.45 24.98 -8.99
CA SER A 26 3.71 24.47 -10.33
C SER A 26 2.82 23.25 -10.64
N PRO A 27 2.69 22.84 -11.91
CA PRO A 27 1.96 21.61 -12.25
C PRO A 27 2.49 20.36 -11.55
N TYR A 28 3.75 20.35 -11.11
CA TYR A 28 4.32 19.26 -10.31
C TYR A 28 3.77 19.25 -8.89
N TYR A 29 3.56 20.42 -8.29
CA TYR A 29 2.95 20.54 -6.96
C TYR A 29 1.49 20.07 -7.01
N ASP A 30 0.72 20.50 -8.00
CA ASP A 30 -0.67 20.05 -8.20
C ASP A 30 -0.75 18.52 -8.34
N ARG A 31 0.19 17.90 -9.08
CA ARG A 31 0.28 16.44 -9.18
C ARG A 31 0.56 15.76 -7.83
N ILE A 32 1.40 16.36 -6.98
CA ILE A 32 1.64 15.80 -5.64
C ILE A 32 0.36 15.86 -4.80
N VAL A 33 -0.41 16.94 -4.91
CA VAL A 33 -1.72 17.05 -4.26
C VAL A 33 -2.66 15.94 -4.71
N ASP A 34 -2.77 15.68 -6.02
CA ASP A 34 -3.59 14.60 -6.57
C ASP A 34 -3.16 13.22 -6.02
N VAL A 35 -1.85 12.95 -5.96
CA VAL A 35 -1.31 11.68 -5.44
C VAL A 35 -1.64 11.50 -3.96
N MET A 36 -1.50 12.55 -3.16
CA MET A 36 -1.82 12.49 -1.73
C MET A 36 -3.32 12.35 -1.49
N GLU A 37 -4.15 13.00 -2.31
CA GLU A 37 -5.60 12.86 -2.27
C GLU A 37 -6.02 11.42 -2.61
N GLU A 38 -5.48 10.86 -3.68
CA GLU A 38 -5.74 9.48 -4.10
C GLU A 38 -5.25 8.48 -3.04
N LEU A 39 -4.05 8.68 -2.48
CA LEU A 39 -3.52 7.85 -1.40
C LEU A 39 -4.47 7.82 -0.20
N MET A 40 -4.99 8.97 0.21
CA MET A 40 -5.94 9.05 1.32
C MET A 40 -7.26 8.35 0.98
N LYS A 41 -7.81 8.55 -0.22
CA LYS A 41 -9.02 7.85 -0.68
C LYS A 41 -8.85 6.33 -0.64
N PHE A 42 -7.76 5.81 -1.21
CA PHE A 42 -7.46 4.37 -1.20
C PHE A 42 -7.19 3.84 0.21
N THR A 43 -6.52 4.61 1.06
CA THR A 43 -6.26 4.22 2.45
C THR A 43 -7.56 4.10 3.24
N LEU A 44 -8.45 5.09 3.15
CA LEU A 44 -9.76 5.05 3.81
C LEU A 44 -10.61 3.89 3.28
N LEU A 45 -10.58 3.63 1.97
CA LEU A 45 -11.31 2.53 1.34
C LEU A 45 -10.82 1.15 1.79
N THR A 46 -9.52 0.98 1.99
CA THR A 46 -8.90 -0.36 2.16
C THR A 46 -8.59 -0.72 3.61
N ARG A 47 -8.38 0.26 4.51
CA ARG A 47 -7.90 0.00 5.87
C ARG A 47 -8.82 -0.91 6.69
N GLU A 48 -10.14 -0.79 6.54
CA GLU A 48 -11.10 -1.58 7.33
C GLU A 48 -11.19 -3.03 6.86
N TYR A 49 -10.85 -3.28 5.59
CA TYR A 49 -10.92 -4.61 4.97
C TYR A 49 -9.55 -5.27 4.79
N ALA A 50 -8.49 -4.69 5.36
CA ALA A 50 -7.12 -5.15 5.18
C ALA A 50 -6.95 -6.64 5.51
N ALA A 51 -7.55 -7.11 6.62
CA ALA A 51 -7.50 -8.51 7.04
C ALA A 51 -8.14 -9.46 6.02
N TYR A 52 -9.26 -9.06 5.44
CA TYR A 52 -9.96 -9.85 4.43
C TYR A 52 -9.18 -9.87 3.11
N LEU A 53 -8.63 -8.73 2.69
CA LEU A 53 -7.86 -8.61 1.45
C LEU A 53 -6.58 -9.46 1.45
N VAL A 54 -6.03 -9.78 2.63
CA VAL A 54 -4.86 -10.65 2.77
C VAL A 54 -5.20 -12.09 3.17
N ASP A 55 -6.47 -12.44 3.32
CA ASP A 55 -6.89 -13.81 3.60
C ASP A 55 -6.82 -14.68 2.33
N ARG A 56 -5.65 -15.31 2.12
CA ARG A 56 -5.35 -16.06 0.89
C ARG A 56 -5.80 -17.51 0.99
N TYR A 57 -6.40 -18.01 -0.09
CA TYR A 57 -6.80 -19.41 -0.21
C TYR A 57 -5.65 -20.40 0.04
N SER A 58 -4.46 -20.13 -0.51
CA SER A 58 -3.28 -20.97 -0.34
C SER A 58 -2.86 -21.13 1.12
N GLU A 59 -2.94 -20.04 1.90
CA GLU A 59 -2.58 -20.03 3.32
C GLU A 59 -3.61 -20.80 4.17
N ARG A 60 -4.90 -20.70 3.82
CA ARG A 60 -5.96 -21.50 4.45
C ARG A 60 -5.79 -23.00 4.18
N LYS A 61 -5.42 -23.36 2.94
CA LYS A 61 -5.15 -24.76 2.56
C LYS A 61 -3.96 -25.32 3.34
N GLU A 62 -2.85 -24.59 3.41
CA GLU A 62 -1.67 -25.00 4.18
C GLU A 62 -1.99 -25.16 5.68
N SER A 63 -2.75 -24.24 6.26
CA SER A 63 -3.14 -24.30 7.67
C SER A 63 -3.97 -25.55 8.00
N ALA A 64 -4.86 -25.97 7.09
CA ALA A 64 -5.63 -27.20 7.23
C ALA A 64 -4.73 -28.45 7.13
N GLU A 65 -3.74 -28.45 6.23
CA GLU A 65 -2.76 -29.53 6.10
C GLU A 65 -1.83 -29.62 7.32
N ALA A 66 -1.39 -28.47 7.85
CA ALA A 66 -0.58 -28.38 9.07
C ALA A 66 -1.39 -28.83 10.31
N LEU A 67 -2.67 -28.46 10.38
CA LEU A 67 -3.58 -28.96 11.41
C LEU A 67 -3.71 -30.48 11.30
N SER A 68 -4.07 -31.01 10.13
CA SER A 68 -4.21 -32.45 9.88
C SER A 68 -2.95 -33.24 10.27
N ARG A 69 -1.76 -32.74 9.93
CA ARG A 69 -0.49 -33.34 10.35
C ARG A 69 -0.30 -33.39 11.86
N ARG A 70 -0.72 -32.36 12.60
CA ARG A 70 -0.66 -32.35 14.08
C ARG A 70 -1.65 -33.34 14.70
N VAL A 71 -2.88 -33.40 14.19
CA VAL A 71 -3.90 -34.31 14.76
C VAL A 71 -3.55 -35.77 14.49
N ASN A 72 -2.86 -36.06 13.38
CA ASN A 72 -2.45 -37.40 12.99
C ASN A 72 -1.09 -37.84 13.57
N GLN A 73 -0.50 -37.12 14.52
CA GLN A 73 0.67 -37.64 15.24
C GLN A 73 0.23 -38.80 16.13
N SER A 74 0.81 -39.98 15.90
CA SER A 74 0.62 -41.16 16.75
C SER A 74 1.01 -40.77 18.17
N LYS A 75 0.09 -40.95 19.13
CA LYS A 75 0.39 -40.73 20.56
C LYS A 75 1.63 -41.57 20.91
N ILE A 76 2.68 -40.89 21.40
CA ILE A 76 3.78 -41.53 22.12
C ILE A 76 3.21 -42.06 23.44
#